data_AF-A0A223ZHG2-F1
#
_entry.id   AF-A0A223ZHG2-F1
#
_cell.length_a   1.000
_cell.length_b   1.000
_cell.length_c   1.000
_cell.angle_alpha   90.00
_cell.angle_beta   90.00
_cell.angle_gamma   90.00
#
_symmetry.space_group_name_H-M   'P 1'
#
loop_
_entity.id
_entity.type
_entity.pdbx_description
1 polymer ?
#
loop_
_entity_poly.entity_id
_entity_poly.type
_entity_poly.pdbx_seq_one_letter_code
_entity_poly.pdbx_strand_id
1 'polypeptide(L)'
;MRIALASSSGEEVDLHFGRASQFLVYEYSGGKPRFLEKRTVEISETGKHQWMKALDAIRDCDVVIAVQAGLRGKVGIEDAGIKFVADEGPVEEVLERWIRHTEFMKSV
;
A
#
# COMPACT_ATOMS: atom_id res chain seq x y z
N MET A 1 0.57 -9.07 9.88
CA MET A 1 0.42 -8.60 8.49
C MET A 1 0.72 -7.12 8.45
N ARG A 2 1.73 -6.69 7.68
CA ARG A 2 2.06 -5.30 7.42
C ARG A 2 1.37 -4.82 6.14
N ILE A 3 0.68 -3.69 6.23
CA ILE A 3 -0.15 -3.12 5.17
C ILE A 3 0.38 -1.72 4.87
N ALA A 4 0.82 -1.47 3.65
CA ALA A 4 1.26 -0.17 3.18
C ALA A 4 0.15 0.51 2.36
N LEU A 5 -0.21 1.75 2.70
CA LEU A 5 -1.20 2.54 1.95
C LEU A 5 -0.52 3.73 1.26
N ALA A 6 -0.66 3.82 -0.07
CA ALA A 6 -0.07 4.88 -0.89
C ALA A 6 -0.85 6.19 -0.76
N SER A 7 -0.21 7.24 -0.24
CA SER A 7 -0.88 8.50 0.08
C SER A 7 -0.05 9.71 -0.35
N SER A 8 -0.71 10.81 -0.71
CA SER A 8 -0.07 12.11 -0.93
C SER A 8 -0.02 12.97 0.35
N SER A 9 -1.04 12.90 1.21
CA SER A 9 -1.22 13.76 2.39
C SER A 9 -1.01 13.04 3.73
N GLY A 10 -1.25 11.74 3.76
CA GLY A 10 -1.31 10.93 4.97
C GLY A 10 -2.74 10.69 5.47
N GLU A 11 -3.75 11.22 4.78
CA GLU A 11 -5.17 11.12 5.14
C GLU A 11 -5.96 10.28 4.13
N GLU A 12 -5.55 10.30 2.86
CA GLU A 12 -6.24 9.66 1.74
C GLU A 12 -5.33 8.66 1.02
N VAL A 13 -5.90 7.58 0.52
CA VAL A 13 -5.26 6.69 -0.46
C VAL A 13 -5.63 7.19 -1.84
N ASP A 14 -4.76 8.01 -2.42
CA ASP A 14 -5.07 8.82 -3.61
C ASP A 14 -4.00 8.75 -4.70
N LEU A 15 -2.93 7.98 -4.48
CA LEU A 15 -1.83 7.87 -5.42
C LEU A 15 -1.77 6.50 -6.09
N HIS A 16 -1.34 6.52 -7.35
CA HIS A 16 -0.86 5.33 -8.03
C HIS A 16 0.44 4.87 -7.35
N PHE A 17 0.65 3.57 -7.24
CA PHE A 17 1.80 2.98 -6.55
C PHE A 17 3.15 3.58 -6.97
N GLY A 18 3.40 3.69 -8.29
CA GLY A 18 4.66 4.22 -8.81
C GLY A 18 4.87 5.73 -8.63
N ARG A 19 3.88 6.43 -8.08
CA ARG A 19 3.90 7.87 -7.78
C ARG A 19 3.70 8.18 -6.30
N ALA A 20 3.54 7.17 -5.46
CA ALA A 20 3.33 7.34 -4.03
C ALA A 20 4.52 8.11 -3.42
N SER A 21 4.27 9.33 -2.95
CA SER A 21 5.28 10.14 -2.25
C SER A 21 5.45 9.70 -0.80
N GLN A 22 4.47 8.98 -0.24
CA GLN A 22 4.59 8.33 1.05
C GLN A 22 3.70 7.08 1.15
N PHE A 23 4.09 6.21 2.07
CA PHE A 23 3.31 5.07 2.51
C PHE A 23 3.03 5.15 4.00
N LEU A 24 1.77 4.96 4.38
CA LEU A 24 1.38 4.74 5.77
C LEU A 24 1.42 3.24 6.03
N VAL A 25 2.24 2.80 6.98
CA VAL A 25 2.42 1.39 7.28
C VAL A 25 1.67 1.05 8.55
N TYR A 26 0.75 0.09 8.44
CA TYR A 26 -0.01 -0.46 9.57
C TYR A 26 0.35 -1.92 9.80
N GLU A 27 0.26 -2.34 11.05
CA GLU A 27 0.31 -3.74 11.44
C GLU A 27 -1.07 -4.23 11.85
N TYR A 28 -1.42 -5.42 11.38
CA TYR A 28 -2.63 -6.12 11.74
C TYR A 28 -2.30 -7.57 12.12
N SER A 29 -2.72 -7.97 13.33
CA SER A 29 -2.51 -9.30 13.92
C SER A 29 -3.80 -9.93 14.47
N GLY A 30 -4.97 -9.43 14.05
CA GLY A 30 -6.28 -9.84 14.56
C GLY A 30 -6.81 -8.86 15.61
N GLY A 31 -7.81 -8.06 15.24
CA GLY A 31 -8.35 -6.98 16.07
C GLY A 31 -8.13 -5.59 15.46
N LYS A 32 -7.79 -4.59 16.29
CA LYS A 32 -7.60 -3.22 15.78
C LYS A 32 -6.24 -3.09 15.06
N PRO A 33 -6.19 -2.49 13.85
CA PRO A 33 -4.92 -2.21 13.21
C PRO A 33 -4.14 -1.15 14.01
N ARG A 34 -2.82 -1.28 14.00
CA ARG A 34 -1.90 -0.37 14.68
C ARG A 34 -1.04 0.36 13.66
N PHE A 35 -1.07 1.69 13.68
CA PHE A 35 -0.13 2.48 12.89
C PHE A 35 1.31 2.21 13.36
N LEU A 36 2.20 1.91 12.43
CA LEU A 36 3.62 1.71 12.71
C LEU A 36 4.40 2.98 12.44
N GLU A 37 4.36 3.44 11.19
CA GLU A 37 5.21 4.51 10.71
C GLU A 37 4.74 5.03 9.35
N LYS A 38 5.34 6.16 8.96
CA LYS A 38 5.19 6.77 7.65
C LYS A 38 6.52 6.71 6.93
N ARG A 39 6.51 6.24 5.68
CA ARG A 39 7.72 6.13 4.85
C ARG A 39 7.60 7.04 3.64
N THR A 40 8.46 8.05 3.56
CA THR A 40 8.51 8.97 2.43
C THR A 40 9.36 8.38 1.30
N VAL A 41 8.91 8.58 0.07
CA VAL A 41 9.60 8.15 -1.14
C VAL A 41 9.85 9.36 -2.03
N GLU A 42 11.11 9.54 -2.43
CA GLU A 42 11.49 10.61 -3.35
C GLU A 42 11.07 10.28 -4.79
N ILE A 43 9.85 10.72 -5.12
CA ILE A 43 9.28 10.68 -6.46
C ILE A 43 9.60 11.99 -7.19
N SER A 44 9.99 11.86 -8.46
CA SER A 44 10.24 13.01 -9.33
C SER A 44 9.01 13.20 -10.21
N GLU A 45 8.59 14.45 -10.43
CA GLU A 45 7.44 14.73 -11.30
C GLU A 45 7.65 14.24 -12.75
N THR A 46 8.91 14.22 -13.21
CA THR A 46 9.28 13.83 -14.58
C THR A 46 9.89 12.43 -14.67
N GLY A 47 10.11 11.78 -13.53
CA GLY A 47 10.73 10.47 -13.45
C GLY A 47 9.84 9.37 -14.02
N LYS A 48 10.35 8.63 -15.00
CA LYS A 48 9.70 7.41 -15.51
C LYS A 48 10.12 6.20 -14.69
N HIS A 49 9.25 5.19 -14.61
CA HIS A 49 9.54 3.89 -14.00
C HIS A 49 9.98 3.91 -12.52
N GLN A 50 9.46 4.86 -11.73
CA GLN A 50 9.82 5.01 -10.32
C GLN A 50 9.19 4.00 -9.36
N TRP A 51 8.43 3.03 -9.88
CA TRP A 51 7.82 1.96 -9.09
C TRP A 51 8.82 1.14 -8.29
N MET A 52 10.09 1.05 -8.73
CA MET A 52 11.15 0.36 -7.97
C MET A 52 11.45 1.07 -6.64
N LYS A 53 11.47 2.42 -6.63
CA LYS A 53 11.67 3.19 -5.39
C LYS A 53 10.52 2.96 -4.41
N ALA A 54 9.29 2.96 -4.93
CA ALA A 54 8.10 2.67 -4.14
C ALA A 54 8.16 1.24 -3.57
N LEU A 55 8.56 0.25 -4.37
CA LEU A 55 8.72 -1.13 -3.94
C LEU A 55 9.78 -1.30 -2.86
N ASP A 56 10.94 -0.66 -3.04
CA ASP A 56 12.05 -0.72 -2.07
C ASP A 56 11.63 -0.17 -0.70
N ALA A 57 10.74 0.83 -0.67
CA ALA A 57 10.21 1.39 0.57
C ALA A 57 9.25 0.46 1.33
N ILE A 58 8.77 -0.62 0.73
CA ILE A 58 7.74 -1.50 1.32
C ILE A 58 8.06 -3.00 1.23
N ARG A 59 9.32 -3.40 0.97
CA ARG A 59 9.67 -4.83 0.74
C ARG A 59 9.40 -5.76 1.91
N ASP A 60 9.25 -5.21 3.11
CA ASP A 60 8.90 -5.90 4.34
C ASP A 60 7.38 -5.90 4.62
N CYS A 61 6.57 -5.34 3.73
CA CYS A 61 5.12 -5.34 3.84
C CYS A 61 4.52 -6.57 3.14
N ASP A 62 3.40 -7.06 3.64
CA ASP A 62 2.68 -8.20 3.05
C ASP A 62 1.67 -7.72 1.99
N VAL A 63 1.15 -6.50 2.15
CA VAL A 63 0.10 -5.91 1.30
C VAL A 63 0.45 -4.47 0.99
N VAL A 64 0.19 -4.04 -0.24
CA VAL A 64 0.16 -2.63 -0.63
C VAL A 64 -1.18 -2.27 -1.26
N ILE A 65 -1.77 -1.17 -0.78
CA ILE A 65 -3.01 -0.60 -1.26
C ILE A 65 -2.74 0.75 -1.92
N ALA A 66 -3.21 0.92 -3.16
CA ALA A 66 -3.06 2.14 -3.94
C ALA A 66 -4.18 2.22 -4.99
N VAL A 67 -4.45 3.42 -5.52
CA VAL A 67 -5.48 3.63 -6.57
C VAL A 67 -5.24 2.68 -7.75
N GLN A 68 -4.00 2.60 -8.21
CA GLN A 68 -3.61 1.74 -9.33
C GLN A 68 -2.10 1.46 -9.30
N ALA A 69 -1.69 0.36 -9.93
CA ALA A 69 -0.31 0.11 -10.33
C ALA A 69 -0.25 -0.22 -11.83
N GLY A 70 0.75 0.32 -12.54
CA GLY A 70 1.03 -0.07 -13.92
C GLY A 70 1.56 -1.51 -14.01
N LEU A 71 1.49 -2.13 -15.18
CA LEU A 71 1.80 -3.56 -15.39
C LEU A 71 3.14 -3.99 -14.77
N ARG A 72 4.23 -3.27 -15.08
CA ARG A 72 5.56 -3.59 -14.52
C ARG A 72 5.62 -3.46 -13.00
N GLY A 73 4.90 -2.48 -12.44
CA GLY A 73 4.80 -2.30 -11.00
C GLY A 73 4.05 -3.46 -10.36
N LYS A 74 2.93 -3.91 -10.94
CA LYS A 74 2.18 -5.08 -10.46
C LYS A 74 3.04 -6.35 -10.46
N VAL A 75 3.73 -6.63 -11.57
CA VAL A 75 4.64 -7.78 -11.65
C VAL A 75 5.74 -7.69 -10.59
N GLY A 76 6.36 -6.52 -10.41
CA GLY A 76 7.39 -6.35 -9.39
C GLY A 76 6.89 -6.48 -7.94
N ILE A 77 5.65 -6.06 -7.67
CA ILE A 77 4.99 -6.24 -6.36
C ILE A 77 4.76 -7.73 -6.09
N GLU A 78 4.22 -8.46 -7.08
CA GLU A 78 3.97 -9.90 -6.99
C GLU A 78 5.26 -10.71 -6.85
N ASP A 79 6.29 -10.40 -7.63
CA ASP A 79 7.61 -11.04 -7.54
C ASP A 79 8.30 -10.80 -6.18
N ALA A 80 7.95 -9.71 -5.49
CA ALA A 80 8.42 -9.41 -4.14
C ALA A 80 7.60 -10.12 -3.04
N GLY A 81 6.58 -10.91 -3.41
CA GLY A 81 5.71 -11.60 -2.46
C GLY A 81 4.67 -10.70 -1.78
N ILE A 82 4.43 -9.51 -2.32
CA ILE A 82 3.51 -8.52 -1.76
C ILE A 82 2.16 -8.62 -2.51
N LYS A 83 1.05 -8.56 -1.79
CA LYS A 83 -0.29 -8.50 -2.41
C LYS A 83 -0.62 -7.06 -2.81
N PHE A 84 -0.96 -6.86 -4.08
CA PHE A 84 -1.53 -5.59 -4.54
C PHE A 84 -3.05 -5.55 -4.34
N VAL A 85 -3.56 -4.43 -3.81
CA VAL A 85 -4.99 -4.14 -3.69
C VAL A 85 -5.26 -2.77 -4.33
N ALA A 86 -6.21 -2.73 -5.27
CA ALA A 86 -6.70 -1.48 -5.83
C ALA A 86 -7.87 -0.96 -5.00
N ASP A 87 -7.68 0.14 -4.29
CA ASP A 87 -8.69 0.84 -3.49
C ASP A 87 -8.26 2.30 -3.29
N GLU A 88 -9.20 3.17 -2.94
CA GLU A 88 -8.99 4.61 -2.78
C GLU A 88 -9.91 5.24 -1.74
N GLY A 89 -9.59 6.45 -1.30
CA GLY A 89 -10.35 7.20 -0.30
C GLY A 89 -9.69 7.24 1.09
N PRO A 90 -10.44 7.59 2.15
CA PRO A 90 -9.85 7.83 3.46
C PRO A 90 -9.10 6.61 3.98
N VAL A 91 -7.91 6.83 4.53
CA VAL A 91 -6.99 5.76 4.96
C VAL A 91 -7.66 4.79 5.91
N GLU A 92 -8.40 5.29 6.89
CA GLU A 92 -9.11 4.48 7.88
C GLU A 92 -10.17 3.59 7.22
N GLU A 93 -10.92 4.11 6.26
CA GLU A 93 -11.97 3.37 5.58
C GLU A 93 -11.39 2.29 4.65
N VAL A 94 -10.35 2.63 3.89
CA VAL A 94 -9.63 1.69 3.01
C VAL A 94 -9.05 0.54 3.83
N LEU A 95 -8.39 0.88 4.94
CA LEU A 95 -7.81 -0.10 5.85
C LEU A 95 -8.89 -1.00 6.47
N GLU A 96 -10.01 -0.44 6.90
CA GLU A 96 -11.14 -1.19 7.45
C GLU A 96 -11.74 -2.16 6.42
N ARG A 97 -11.98 -1.70 5.18
CA ARG A 97 -12.50 -2.55 4.10
C ARG A 97 -11.58 -3.74 3.85
N TRP A 98 -10.27 -3.51 3.79
CA TRP A 98 -9.30 -4.58 3.59
C TRP A 98 -9.24 -5.58 4.75
N ILE A 99 -9.30 -5.09 6.00
CA ILE A 99 -9.32 -5.95 7.18
C ILE A 99 -10.57 -6.82 7.21
N ARG A 100 -11.76 -6.23 7.00
CA ARG A 100 -13.03 -6.98 6.95
C ARG A 100 -13.00 -8.06 5.87
N HIS A 101 -12.48 -7.74 4.68
CA HIS A 101 -12.29 -8.72 3.61
C HIS A 101 -11.35 -9.85 4.06
N THR A 102 -10.24 -9.52 4.69
CA THR A 102 -9.26 -10.51 5.17
C THR A 102 -9.81 -11.42 6.26
N GLU A 103 -10.59 -10.88 7.20
CA GLU A 103 -11.25 -11.65 8.26
C GLU A 103 -12.30 -12.60 7.68
N PHE A 104 -13.13 -12.11 6.75
CA PHE A 104 -14.11 -12.95 6.06
C PHE A 104 -13.43 -14.11 5.34
N MET A 105 -12.38 -13.85 4.55
CA MET A 105 -11.65 -14.89 3.81
C MET A 105 -10.96 -15.94 4.69
N LYS A 106 -10.68 -15.63 5.96
CA LYS A 106 -10.10 -16.60 6.92
C LYS A 106 -11.15 -17.47 7.62
N SER A 107 -12.42 -17.05 7.60
CA SER A 107 -13.53 -17.79 8.20
C SER A 107 -14.15 -18.85 7.29
N VAL A 108 -13.80 -18.84 6.00
CA VAL A 108 -14.26 -19.80 4.97
C VAL A 108 -13.17 -20.85 4.74
#